data_AF-A0A1Y1S555-F1
#
_entry.id   AF-A0A1Y1S555-F1
#
_cell.length_a   1.000
_cell.length_b   1.000
_cell.length_c   1.000
_cell.angle_alpha   90.00
_cell.angle_beta   90.00
_cell.angle_gamma   90.00
#
_symmetry.space_group_name_H-M   'P 1'
#
loop_
_entity.id
_entity.type
_entity.pdbx_description
1 polymer ?
#
loop_
_entity_poly.entity_id
_entity_poly.type
_entity_poly.pdbx_seq_one_letter_code
_entity_poly.pdbx_strand_id
1 'polypeptide(L)'
;MIKDSLKGHYEMVGDSQINIDLRTRKRERRPIFYDKHVVELIKEGSFTPFHLKEHAYATFAVLRMKTNPDMIFTVVNADLYSGNEKHIEKQMYNMIKHINDGSYGKHPLFFLGMINEQTTLVRSLVKNSMNNAVALDTNNTTLSKTTFHNFGRLDDGKQRDFILLKDDEKKFKLNYARILSKLERVDLTHYPVYAIYTMN
;
A
#
# COMPACT_ATOMS: atom_id res chain seq x y z
N MET A 1 6.37 -7.64 -15.10
CA MET A 1 5.51 -8.17 -16.17
C MET A 1 4.84 -9.43 -15.62
N ILE A 2 3.51 -9.55 -15.69
CA ILE A 2 2.80 -10.77 -15.24
C ILE A 2 3.23 -11.93 -16.15
N LYS A 3 3.58 -13.09 -15.57
CA LYS A 3 3.89 -14.30 -16.37
C LYS A 3 2.66 -14.68 -17.20
N ASP A 4 2.86 -15.18 -18.42
CA ASP A 4 1.74 -15.48 -19.33
C ASP A 4 0.70 -16.43 -18.73
N SER A 5 1.13 -17.39 -17.91
CA SER A 5 0.24 -18.30 -17.18
C SER A 5 -0.70 -17.63 -16.18
N LEU A 6 -0.42 -16.41 -15.76
CA LEU A 6 -1.20 -15.64 -14.78
C LEU A 6 -2.10 -14.57 -15.43
N LYS A 7 -1.93 -14.29 -16.73
CA LYS A 7 -2.74 -13.30 -17.48
C LYS A 7 -4.23 -13.68 -17.56
N GLY A 8 -4.55 -14.96 -17.38
CA GLY A 8 -5.92 -15.45 -17.34
C GLY A 8 -6.70 -14.99 -16.10
N HIS A 9 -6.02 -14.75 -14.98
CA HIS A 9 -6.66 -14.52 -13.66
C HIS A 9 -6.46 -13.10 -13.11
N TYR A 10 -5.35 -12.44 -13.45
CA TYR A 10 -4.99 -11.15 -12.86
C TYR A 10 -5.07 -10.01 -13.87
N GLU A 11 -5.60 -8.87 -13.40
CA GLU A 11 -5.50 -7.57 -14.05
C GLU A 11 -4.59 -6.64 -13.23
N MET A 12 -4.22 -5.53 -13.84
CA MET A 12 -3.26 -4.57 -13.27
C MET A 12 -3.70 -3.15 -13.59
N VAL A 13 -3.66 -2.28 -12.58
CA VAL A 13 -3.76 -0.82 -12.74
C VAL A 13 -2.40 -0.16 -12.59
N GLY A 14 -2.23 1.05 -13.13
CA GLY A 14 -1.02 1.86 -12.93
C GLY A 14 0.23 1.40 -13.70
N ASP A 15 0.04 0.73 -14.83
CA ASP A 15 1.12 0.23 -15.68
C ASP A 15 1.72 1.29 -16.61
N SER A 16 0.93 2.32 -16.93
CA SER A 16 1.30 3.48 -17.73
C SER A 16 1.99 4.59 -16.92
N GLN A 17 1.83 4.55 -15.60
CA GLN A 17 2.32 5.55 -14.67
C GLN A 17 3.76 5.23 -14.25
N ILE A 18 4.68 6.14 -14.57
CA ILE A 18 6.09 6.01 -14.19
C ILE A 18 6.34 6.85 -12.95
N ASN A 19 7.01 6.27 -11.98
CA ASN A 19 7.72 7.04 -10.98
C ASN A 19 9.19 7.14 -11.38
N ILE A 20 9.74 8.32 -11.19
CA ILE A 20 11.18 8.53 -11.32
C ILE A 20 11.71 8.67 -9.91
N ASP A 21 12.42 7.67 -9.41
CA ASP A 21 13.18 7.82 -8.17
C ASP A 21 14.13 9.01 -8.36
N LEU A 22 13.90 10.09 -7.61
CA LEU A 22 14.65 11.33 -7.80
C LEU A 22 16.14 11.18 -7.44
N ARG A 23 16.50 10.18 -6.61
CA ARG A 23 17.88 9.88 -6.22
C ARG A 23 18.58 9.03 -7.26
N THR A 24 17.95 7.95 -7.72
CA THR A 24 18.59 6.99 -8.65
C THR A 24 18.29 7.26 -10.12
N ARG A 25 17.35 8.16 -10.42
CA ARG A 25 16.75 8.42 -11.75
C ARG A 25 16.10 7.19 -12.37
N LYS A 26 15.93 6.12 -11.60
CA LYS A 26 15.33 4.88 -12.08
C LYS A 26 13.85 5.09 -12.32
N ARG A 27 13.38 4.59 -13.46
CA ARG A 27 11.96 4.54 -13.79
C ARG A 27 11.36 3.29 -13.18
N GLU A 28 10.42 3.49 -12.28
CA GLU A 28 9.73 2.43 -11.56
C GLU A 28 8.23 2.53 -11.82
N ARG A 29 7.56 1.37 -11.83
CA ARG A 29 6.10 1.31 -11.93
C ARG A 29 5.54 0.88 -10.59
N ARG A 30 4.35 1.37 -10.24
CA ARG A 30 3.65 0.98 -9.00
C ARG A 30 2.31 0.38 -9.31
N PRO A 31 2.32 -0.85 -9.84
CA PRO A 31 1.09 -1.53 -10.18
C PRO A 31 0.31 -1.93 -8.93
N ILE A 32 -1.00 -2.05 -9.07
CA ILE A 32 -1.82 -2.87 -8.18
C ILE A 32 -2.34 -4.02 -9.03
N PHE A 33 -1.99 -5.25 -8.62
CA PHE A 33 -2.50 -6.47 -9.22
C PHE A 33 -3.73 -6.94 -8.46
N TYR A 34 -4.75 -7.39 -9.18
CA TYR A 34 -5.98 -7.91 -8.57
C TYR A 34 -6.54 -9.08 -9.39
N ASP A 35 -7.25 -9.99 -8.72
CA ASP A 35 -7.90 -11.13 -9.36
C ASP A 35 -9.23 -10.67 -9.98
N LYS A 36 -9.31 -10.68 -11.31
CA LYS A 36 -10.49 -10.19 -12.05
C LYS A 36 -11.70 -11.11 -11.92
N HIS A 37 -11.55 -12.33 -11.40
CA HIS A 37 -12.68 -13.21 -11.10
C HIS A 37 -13.31 -12.90 -9.74
N VAL A 38 -12.57 -12.25 -8.85
CA VAL A 38 -13.03 -11.92 -7.49
C VAL A 38 -13.58 -10.50 -7.42
N VAL A 39 -12.90 -9.56 -8.07
CA VAL A 39 -13.27 -8.14 -8.06
C VAL A 39 -13.43 -7.57 -9.46
N GLU A 40 -14.16 -6.48 -9.56
CA GLU A 40 -14.20 -5.61 -10.75
C GLU A 40 -13.61 -4.23 -10.43
N LEU A 41 -12.96 -3.64 -11.42
CA LEU A 41 -12.43 -2.27 -11.35
C LEU A 41 -13.54 -1.27 -11.65
N ILE A 42 -13.78 -0.35 -10.72
CA ILE A 42 -14.71 0.78 -10.91
C ILE A 42 -13.96 2.00 -11.44
N LYS A 43 -12.82 2.31 -10.82
CA LYS A 43 -12.06 3.52 -11.10
C LYS A 43 -10.60 3.31 -10.74
N GLU A 44 -9.69 3.88 -11.53
CA GLU A 44 -8.26 3.92 -11.21
C GLU A 44 -7.72 5.34 -11.32
N GLY A 45 -6.50 5.53 -10.83
CA GLY A 45 -5.75 6.75 -11.05
C GLY A 45 -4.44 6.76 -10.29
N SER A 46 -3.85 7.94 -10.25
CA SER A 46 -2.54 8.17 -9.66
C SER A 46 -2.50 9.50 -8.91
N PHE A 47 -1.63 9.57 -7.91
CA PHE A 47 -1.29 10.80 -7.23
C PHE A 47 0.04 11.33 -7.75
N THR A 48 -0.02 12.50 -8.38
CA THR A 48 1.15 13.17 -8.97
C THR A 48 1.41 14.50 -8.27
N PRO A 49 2.67 14.92 -8.06
CA PRO A 49 2.96 16.27 -7.60
C PRO A 49 2.52 17.28 -8.66
N PHE A 50 1.97 18.42 -8.23
CA PHE A 50 1.52 19.49 -9.13
C PHE A 50 2.59 19.93 -10.14
N HIS A 51 3.86 19.90 -9.73
CA HIS A 51 5.00 20.36 -10.55
C HIS A 51 5.64 19.26 -11.41
N LEU A 52 5.21 17.99 -11.26
CA LEU A 52 5.79 16.84 -11.97
C LEU A 52 4.67 15.86 -12.37
N LYS A 53 3.87 16.24 -13.38
CA LYS A 53 2.70 15.45 -13.83
C LYS A 53 3.04 14.04 -14.30
N GLU A 54 4.27 13.81 -14.76
CA GLU A 54 4.77 12.50 -15.19
C GLU A 54 5.33 11.65 -14.04
N HIS A 55 5.29 12.14 -12.81
CA HIS A 55 5.77 11.43 -11.63
C HIS A 55 4.60 11.09 -10.72
N ALA A 56 4.26 9.82 -10.57
CA ALA A 56 3.25 9.39 -9.60
C ALA A 56 3.90 8.87 -8.33
N TYR A 57 3.57 9.39 -7.14
CA TYR A 57 4.05 8.85 -5.86
C TYR A 57 3.08 7.80 -5.26
N ALA A 58 1.91 7.63 -5.86
CA ALA A 58 1.00 6.52 -5.56
C ALA A 58 0.07 6.22 -6.74
N THR A 59 -0.41 4.98 -6.80
CA THR A 59 -1.49 4.50 -7.67
C THR A 59 -2.67 4.12 -6.80
N PHE A 60 -3.90 4.33 -7.27
CA PHE A 60 -5.09 3.83 -6.60
C PHE A 60 -6.04 3.09 -7.54
N ALA A 61 -6.80 2.16 -6.96
CA ALA A 61 -7.93 1.50 -7.59
C ALA A 61 -9.12 1.50 -6.62
N VAL A 62 -10.31 1.76 -7.15
CA VAL A 62 -11.58 1.49 -6.49
C VAL A 62 -12.10 0.19 -7.07
N LEU A 63 -12.27 -0.79 -6.21
CA LEU A 63 -12.64 -2.15 -6.56
C LEU A 63 -13.98 -2.50 -5.90
N ARG A 64 -14.72 -3.40 -6.54
CA ARG A 64 -15.95 -3.99 -6.00
C ARG A 64 -15.86 -5.51 -6.02
N MET A 65 -16.30 -6.15 -4.96
CA MET A 65 -16.43 -7.61 -4.93
C MET A 65 -17.55 -8.06 -5.87
N LYS A 66 -17.26 -9.00 -6.77
CA LYS A 66 -18.28 -9.55 -7.68
C LYS A 66 -19.35 -10.36 -6.94
N THR A 67 -18.99 -10.97 -5.82
CA THR A 67 -19.90 -11.76 -4.98
C THR A 67 -20.76 -10.92 -4.04
N ASN A 68 -20.39 -9.65 -3.82
CA ASN A 68 -21.13 -8.72 -2.97
C ASN A 68 -21.01 -7.30 -3.54
N PRO A 69 -21.97 -6.85 -4.38
CA PRO A 69 -21.89 -5.57 -5.06
C PRO A 69 -21.84 -4.33 -4.13
N ASP A 70 -22.31 -4.45 -2.89
CA ASP A 70 -22.25 -3.38 -1.89
C ASP A 70 -20.85 -3.27 -1.23
N MET A 71 -19.99 -4.27 -1.44
CA MET A 71 -18.61 -4.27 -0.96
C MET A 71 -17.70 -3.59 -1.97
N ILE A 72 -17.64 -2.27 -1.85
CA ILE A 72 -16.69 -1.40 -2.55
C ILE A 72 -15.55 -1.06 -1.58
N PHE A 73 -14.32 -1.00 -2.07
CA PHE A 73 -13.15 -0.57 -1.31
C PHE A 73 -12.11 0.09 -2.22
N THR A 74 -11.28 0.95 -1.62
CA THR A 74 -10.17 1.60 -2.31
C THR A 74 -8.86 0.95 -1.90
N VAL A 75 -7.99 0.71 -2.86
CA VAL A 75 -6.62 0.23 -2.67
C VAL A 75 -5.67 1.32 -3.16
N VAL A 76 -4.71 1.70 -2.34
CA VAL A 76 -3.64 2.64 -2.68
C VAL A 76 -2.31 1.91 -2.55
N ASN A 77 -1.47 1.97 -3.58
CA ASN A 77 -0.07 1.55 -3.51
C ASN A 77 0.81 2.80 -3.59
N ALA A 78 1.40 3.18 -2.45
CA ALA A 78 2.18 4.40 -2.28
C ALA A 78 3.65 4.10 -2.02
N ASP A 79 4.49 5.06 -2.37
CA ASP A 79 5.92 5.03 -2.07
C ASP A 79 6.38 6.43 -1.69
N LEU A 80 6.44 6.65 -0.39
CA LEU A 80 6.83 7.89 0.23
C LEU A 80 8.29 7.78 0.69
N TYR A 81 9.21 7.69 -0.29
CA TYR A 81 10.65 7.48 -0.08
C TYR A 81 11.43 8.73 0.35
N SER A 82 10.81 9.91 0.35
CA SER A 82 11.48 11.18 0.65
C SER A 82 12.10 11.19 2.06
N GLY A 83 13.37 11.57 2.18
CA GLY A 83 13.98 11.88 3.48
C GLY A 83 13.47 13.20 4.09
N ASN A 84 12.69 13.99 3.34
CA ASN A 84 12.05 15.20 3.83
C ASN A 84 10.67 14.86 4.41
N GLU A 85 10.58 14.90 5.74
CA GLU A 85 9.38 14.69 6.56
C GLU A 85 8.15 15.46 6.08
N LYS A 86 8.30 16.77 5.81
CA LYS A 86 7.19 17.63 5.36
C LYS A 86 6.62 17.19 4.02
N HIS A 87 7.45 16.60 3.16
CA HIS A 87 7.00 16.10 1.88
C HIS A 87 6.13 14.85 2.05
N ILE A 88 6.56 13.90 2.89
CA ILE A 88 5.78 12.70 3.22
C ILE A 88 4.43 13.09 3.81
N GLU A 89 4.42 13.98 4.80
CA GLU A 89 3.19 14.44 5.45
C GLU A 89 2.21 15.06 4.44
N LYS A 90 2.71 15.95 3.58
CA LYS A 90 1.88 16.60 2.54
C LYS A 90 1.34 15.57 1.53
N GLN A 91 2.16 14.64 1.07
CA GLN A 91 1.73 13.59 0.14
C GLN A 91 0.66 12.70 0.77
N MET A 92 0.87 12.25 1.99
CA MET A 92 -0.09 11.41 2.72
C MET A 92 -1.41 12.14 2.99
N TYR A 93 -1.34 13.38 3.47
CA TYR A 93 -2.52 14.23 3.67
C TYR A 93 -3.32 14.41 2.37
N ASN A 94 -2.65 14.78 1.27
CA ASN A 94 -3.32 14.99 -0.01
C ASN A 94 -4.00 13.72 -0.53
N MET A 95 -3.37 12.55 -0.39
CA MET A 95 -3.97 11.28 -0.78
C MET A 95 -5.24 10.98 0.02
N ILE A 96 -5.13 11.04 1.35
CA ILE A 96 -6.24 10.70 2.25
C ILE A 96 -7.38 11.71 2.06
N LYS A 97 -7.08 13.00 1.97
CA LYS A 97 -8.08 14.04 1.71
C LYS A 97 -8.80 13.82 0.39
N HIS A 98 -8.08 13.59 -0.70
CA HIS A 98 -8.69 13.37 -2.01
C HIS A 98 -9.59 12.12 -2.02
N ILE A 99 -9.21 11.06 -1.33
CA ILE A 99 -10.03 9.85 -1.21
C ILE A 99 -11.27 10.12 -0.36
N ASN A 100 -11.11 10.75 0.81
CA ASN A 100 -12.21 11.04 1.73
C ASN A 100 -13.23 12.04 1.15
N ASP A 101 -12.77 13.04 0.40
CA ASP A 101 -13.62 14.04 -0.24
C ASP A 101 -14.29 13.51 -1.53
N GLY A 102 -13.83 12.36 -2.04
CA GLY A 102 -14.37 11.73 -3.24
C GLY A 102 -15.62 10.87 -3.01
N SER A 103 -16.26 10.45 -4.09
CA SER A 103 -17.49 9.63 -4.06
C SER A 103 -17.35 8.29 -3.34
N TYR A 104 -16.13 7.82 -3.07
CA TYR A 104 -15.85 6.56 -2.40
C TYR A 104 -15.23 6.72 -1.00
N GLY A 105 -15.19 7.94 -0.45
CA GLY A 105 -14.48 8.25 0.79
C GLY A 105 -15.02 7.58 2.06
N LYS A 106 -16.25 7.06 2.01
CA LYS A 106 -16.88 6.30 3.11
C LYS A 106 -16.57 4.80 3.06
N HIS A 107 -16.06 4.29 1.93
CA HIS A 107 -15.74 2.88 1.79
C HIS A 107 -14.39 2.54 2.43
N PRO A 108 -14.14 1.26 2.78
CA PRO A 108 -12.85 0.83 3.29
C PRO A 108 -11.69 1.25 2.38
N LEU A 109 -10.60 1.69 2.98
CA LEU A 109 -9.37 2.08 2.31
C LEU A 109 -8.21 1.21 2.81
N PHE A 110 -7.66 0.43 1.90
CA PHE A 110 -6.37 -0.22 2.06
C PHE A 110 -5.28 0.72 1.54
N PHE A 111 -4.43 1.20 2.44
CA PHE A 111 -3.24 1.97 2.11
C PHE A 111 -2.02 1.07 2.25
N LEU A 112 -1.36 0.77 1.14
CA LEU A 112 -0.23 -0.14 1.05
C LEU A 112 1.02 0.57 0.55
N GLY A 113 2.17 -0.05 0.82
CA GLY A 113 3.46 0.34 0.28
C GLY A 113 4.33 1.06 1.30
N MET A 114 5.32 1.81 0.82
CA MET A 114 6.39 2.35 1.66
C MET A 114 6.04 3.73 2.23
N ILE A 115 6.24 3.87 3.53
CA ILE A 115 6.32 5.13 4.26
C ILE A 115 7.69 5.15 4.94
N ASN A 116 8.65 5.81 4.30
CA ASN A 116 10.05 5.70 4.72
C ASN A 116 10.30 6.38 6.08
N GLU A 117 9.86 7.63 6.22
CA GLU A 117 9.99 8.39 7.47
C GLU A 117 8.62 8.51 8.15
N GLN A 118 8.53 8.03 9.39
CA GLN A 118 7.32 8.07 10.19
C GLN A 118 7.42 9.20 11.21
N THR A 119 7.11 10.42 10.77
CA THR A 119 7.05 11.59 11.64
C THR A 119 5.98 11.41 12.73
N THR A 120 6.01 12.24 13.77
CA THR A 120 4.97 12.25 14.81
C THR A 120 3.57 12.41 14.21
N LEU A 121 3.41 13.24 13.19
CA LEU A 121 2.13 13.46 12.52
C LEU A 121 1.69 12.23 11.72
N VAL A 122 2.59 11.63 10.95
CA VAL A 122 2.30 10.39 10.21
C VAL A 122 1.93 9.26 11.18
N ARG A 123 2.68 9.07 12.26
CA ARG A 123 2.37 8.06 13.29
C ARG A 123 1.02 8.31 13.94
N SER A 124 0.71 9.55 14.26
CA SER A 124 -0.58 9.94 14.84
C SER A 124 -1.72 9.66 13.87
N LEU A 125 -1.55 10.03 12.60
CA LEU A 125 -2.53 9.77 11.55
C LEU A 125 -2.80 8.28 11.38
N VAL A 126 -1.74 7.47 11.26
CA VAL A 126 -1.86 6.01 11.19
C VAL A 126 -2.57 5.51 12.45
N LYS A 127 -2.06 5.79 13.64
CA LYS A 127 -2.61 5.27 14.91
C LYS A 127 -4.08 5.61 15.13
N ASN A 128 -4.51 6.82 14.75
CA ASN A 128 -5.85 7.32 15.07
C ASN A 128 -6.89 7.02 14.00
N SER A 129 -6.47 6.73 12.75
CA SER A 129 -7.40 6.59 11.63
C SER A 129 -7.20 5.34 10.79
N MET A 130 -6.15 4.56 11.04
CA MET A 130 -5.81 3.37 10.27
C MET A 130 -5.26 2.24 11.13
N ASN A 131 -5.63 1.03 10.77
CA ASN A 131 -5.21 -0.20 11.41
C ASN A 131 -3.99 -0.78 10.70
N ASN A 132 -2.82 -0.78 11.34
CA ASN A 132 -1.63 -1.47 10.82
C ASN A 132 -1.77 -2.99 11.00
N ALA A 133 -1.84 -3.73 9.89
CA ALA A 133 -2.03 -5.18 9.88
C ALA A 133 -1.01 -5.93 10.76
N VAL A 134 0.28 -5.58 10.64
CA VAL A 134 1.37 -6.25 11.38
C VAL A 134 1.34 -5.91 12.88
N ALA A 135 0.81 -4.75 13.24
CA ALA A 135 0.67 -4.36 14.65
C ALA A 135 -0.57 -4.99 15.30
N LEU A 136 -1.64 -5.23 14.53
CA LEU A 136 -2.87 -5.84 15.03
C LEU A 136 -2.76 -7.36 15.23
N ASP A 137 -2.00 -8.06 14.40
CA ASP A 137 -1.78 -9.50 14.57
C ASP A 137 -0.76 -9.75 15.69
N THR A 138 -1.28 -10.20 16.85
CA THR A 138 -0.52 -10.45 18.09
C THR A 138 0.60 -11.48 17.92
N ASN A 139 0.53 -12.34 16.89
CA ASN A 139 1.60 -13.28 16.58
C ASN A 139 2.87 -12.60 16.09
N ASN A 140 2.86 -11.29 15.84
CA ASN A 140 4.03 -10.52 15.45
C ASN A 140 4.73 -9.82 16.63
N THR A 141 4.21 -9.91 17.85
CA THR A 141 4.67 -9.08 18.99
C THR A 141 6.17 -9.20 19.28
N THR A 142 6.72 -10.42 19.19
CA THR A 142 8.13 -10.71 19.48
C THR A 142 9.03 -10.75 18.24
N LEU A 143 8.45 -10.58 17.05
CA LEU A 143 9.20 -10.66 15.79
C LEU A 143 9.75 -9.29 15.39
N SER A 144 10.89 -9.31 14.69
CA SER A 144 11.43 -8.10 14.07
C SER A 144 10.39 -7.46 13.15
N LYS A 145 10.34 -6.11 13.21
CA LYS A 145 9.49 -5.29 12.35
C LYS A 145 10.23 -4.74 11.15
N THR A 146 11.50 -5.10 10.96
CA THR A 146 12.32 -4.65 9.83
C THR A 146 11.65 -5.02 8.51
N THR A 147 11.34 -4.04 7.68
CA THR A 147 10.95 -4.29 6.29
C THR A 147 12.06 -3.93 5.30
N PHE A 148 12.87 -2.91 5.56
CA PHE A 148 14.07 -2.63 4.76
C PHE A 148 15.29 -3.36 5.34
N HIS A 149 15.84 -4.32 4.62
CA HIS A 149 16.92 -5.20 5.10
C HIS A 149 18.23 -5.08 4.31
N ASN A 150 18.27 -4.23 3.27
CA ASN A 150 19.47 -3.97 2.47
C ASN A 150 20.24 -5.25 2.07
N PHE A 151 19.60 -6.13 1.30
CA PHE A 151 20.16 -7.43 0.89
C PHE A 151 20.55 -8.34 2.06
N GLY A 152 19.81 -8.26 3.16
CA GLY A 152 19.97 -9.11 4.35
C GLY A 152 21.02 -8.61 5.34
N ARG A 153 21.55 -7.39 5.13
CA ARG A 153 22.61 -6.80 5.97
C ARG A 153 22.08 -5.94 7.11
N LEU A 154 20.78 -5.65 7.15
CA LEU A 154 20.17 -4.78 8.14
C LEU A 154 18.98 -5.46 8.83
N ASP A 155 18.97 -5.41 10.16
CA ASP A 155 17.81 -5.66 11.00
C ASP A 155 17.76 -4.56 12.07
N ASP A 156 16.92 -3.54 11.84
CA ASP A 156 16.84 -2.34 12.69
C ASP A 156 15.54 -2.24 13.48
N GLY A 157 14.69 -3.27 13.40
CA GLY A 157 13.39 -3.34 14.04
C GLY A 157 12.38 -2.30 13.51
N LYS A 158 12.60 -1.67 12.35
CA LYS A 158 11.73 -0.61 11.83
C LYS A 158 10.90 -1.08 10.64
N GLN A 159 9.58 -0.96 10.78
CA GLN A 159 8.64 -1.13 9.69
C GLN A 159 8.62 0.14 8.82
N ARG A 160 8.86 -0.01 7.52
CA ARG A 160 8.75 1.06 6.50
C ARG A 160 7.74 0.73 5.43
N ASP A 161 7.40 -0.56 5.28
CA ASP A 161 6.39 -1.05 4.35
C ASP A 161 5.15 -1.47 5.13
N PHE A 162 3.99 -1.01 4.70
CA PHE A 162 2.75 -1.14 5.46
C PHE A 162 1.61 -1.74 4.65
N ILE A 163 0.72 -2.39 5.37
CA ILE A 163 -0.67 -2.62 4.98
C ILE A 163 -1.51 -1.97 6.07
N LEU A 164 -2.12 -0.83 5.75
CA LEU A 164 -2.96 -0.05 6.64
C LEU A 164 -4.40 -0.13 6.17
N LEU A 165 -5.34 -0.33 7.09
CA LEU A 165 -6.77 -0.38 6.79
C LEU A 165 -7.52 0.73 7.54
N LYS A 166 -8.21 1.60 6.81
CA LYS A 166 -9.29 2.44 7.35
C LYS A 166 -10.62 1.79 7.00
N ASP A 167 -11.40 1.42 8.02
CA ASP A 167 -12.65 0.69 7.85
C ASP A 167 -13.58 0.97 9.04
N ASP A 168 -14.27 2.11 8.97
CA ASP A 168 -15.10 2.63 10.07
C ASP A 168 -16.31 1.72 10.36
N GLU A 169 -16.80 1.00 9.34
CA GLU A 169 -17.91 0.06 9.43
C GLU A 169 -17.46 -1.38 9.78
N LYS A 170 -16.15 -1.63 9.92
CA LYS A 170 -15.56 -2.94 10.24
C LYS A 170 -15.99 -4.06 9.29
N LYS A 171 -16.04 -3.76 7.99
CA LYS A 171 -16.33 -4.73 6.91
C LYS A 171 -15.27 -5.80 6.74
N PHE A 172 -14.03 -5.54 7.16
CA PHE A 172 -12.92 -6.45 7.06
C PHE A 172 -12.36 -6.81 8.43
N LYS A 173 -12.17 -8.11 8.65
CA LYS A 173 -11.49 -8.67 9.81
C LYS A 173 -10.13 -9.20 9.41
N LEU A 174 -9.08 -8.76 10.09
CA LEU A 174 -7.74 -9.31 9.92
C LEU A 174 -7.67 -10.74 10.49
N ASN A 175 -7.24 -11.70 9.69
CA ASN A 175 -7.01 -13.08 10.13
C ASN A 175 -5.52 -13.37 10.36
N TYR A 176 -4.67 -12.77 9.54
CA TYR A 176 -3.23 -13.01 9.57
C TYR A 176 -2.48 -11.84 8.96
N ALA A 177 -1.34 -11.45 9.54
CA ALA A 177 -0.38 -10.57 8.92
C ALA A 177 1.06 -10.98 9.25
N ARG A 178 1.98 -10.80 8.31
CA ARG A 178 3.40 -11.13 8.52
C ARG A 178 4.31 -10.32 7.61
N ILE A 179 5.48 -9.97 8.13
CA ILE A 179 6.63 -9.57 7.31
C ILE A 179 7.35 -10.85 6.89
N LEU A 180 7.47 -11.10 5.60
CA LEU A 180 8.00 -12.34 5.05
C LEU A 180 9.55 -12.34 5.04
N SER A 181 10.17 -12.21 6.22
CA SER A 181 11.63 -12.11 6.37
C SER A 181 12.41 -13.36 5.96
N LYS A 182 11.74 -14.51 5.85
CA LYS A 182 12.30 -15.78 5.34
C LYS A 182 12.20 -15.93 3.83
N LEU A 183 11.62 -14.95 3.12
CA LEU A 183 11.61 -14.96 1.66
C LEU A 183 13.03 -14.61 1.19
N GLU A 184 13.87 -15.63 1.05
CA GLU A 184 15.27 -15.52 0.63
C GLU A 184 15.35 -15.12 -0.85
N ARG A 185 15.17 -13.82 -1.12
CA ARG A 185 15.43 -13.22 -2.42
C ARG A 185 16.56 -12.21 -2.28
N VAL A 186 17.75 -12.64 -2.70
CA VAL A 186 19.01 -11.89 -2.59
C VAL A 186 18.97 -10.58 -3.40
N ASP A 187 18.01 -10.42 -4.31
CA ASP A 187 17.83 -9.25 -5.17
C ASP A 187 16.91 -8.17 -4.58
N LEU A 188 16.26 -8.43 -3.44
CA LEU A 188 15.35 -7.48 -2.80
C LEU A 188 16.05 -6.74 -1.65
N THR A 189 15.71 -5.46 -1.51
CA THR A 189 16.11 -4.64 -0.35
C THR A 189 15.02 -4.53 0.70
N HIS A 190 13.79 -4.98 0.37
CA HIS A 190 12.64 -4.98 1.26
C HIS A 190 12.00 -6.36 1.38
N TYR A 191 11.61 -6.73 2.60
CA TYR A 191 10.77 -7.89 2.86
C TYR A 191 9.32 -7.55 2.56
N PRO A 192 8.60 -8.40 1.80
CA PRO A 192 7.18 -8.20 1.57
C PRO A 192 6.38 -8.24 2.86
N VAL A 193 5.35 -7.41 2.93
CA VAL A 193 4.31 -7.49 3.96
C VAL A 193 3.11 -8.20 3.37
N TYR A 194 2.59 -9.16 4.11
CA TYR A 194 1.47 -9.99 3.71
C TYR A 194 0.37 -9.92 4.75
N ALA A 195 -0.88 -9.87 4.31
CA ALA A 195 -2.04 -9.92 5.18
C ALA A 195 -3.20 -10.65 4.52
N ILE A 196 -4.00 -11.34 5.33
CA ILE A 196 -5.25 -12.00 4.94
C ILE A 196 -6.38 -11.37 5.74
N TYR A 197 -7.39 -10.89 5.03
CA TYR A 197 -8.63 -10.39 5.60
C TYR A 197 -9.80 -11.27 5.18
N THR A 198 -10.79 -11.40 6.05
CA THR A 198 -12.12 -11.91 5.69
C THR A 198 -13.11 -10.75 5.73
N MET A 199 -14.10 -10.80 4.85
CA MET A 199 -15.25 -9.92 4.93
C MET A 199 -16.16 -10.40 6.06
N ASN A 200 -16.73 -9.45 6.81
CA ASN A 200 -17.80 -9.71 7.78
C ASN A 200 -19.17 -9.66 7.12
#